data_AF-A0A3Q2PE32-F1
#
_entry.id   AF-A0A3Q2PE32-F1
#
_cell.length_a   1.000
_cell.length_b   1.000
_cell.length_c   1.000
_cell.angle_alpha   90.00
_cell.angle_beta   90.00
_cell.angle_gamma   90.00
#
_symmetry.space_group_name_H-M   'P 1'
#
loop_
_entity.id
_entity.type
_entity.pdbx_description
1 polymer ?
#
loop_
_entity_poly.entity_id
_entity_poly.type
_entity_poly.pdbx_seq_one_letter_code
_entity_poly.pdbx_strand_id
1 'polypeptide(L)'
;MCPLGKMRLTVPCRAVTCCHLQCFDAALYLQMNEKKPTWICPVCDKKAAYENLIIDGLFLEILSDCSDVDEIKFQQDGTWCPMRPKKDPVKVSVHSVGKVERKCIIFSNQYCFNSFNKKTNPWNLFI
;
A
#
# COMPACT_ATOMS: atom_id res chain seq x y z
N MET A 1 5.24 -3.24 -1.42
CA MET A 1 5.99 -4.17 -2.27
C MET A 1 5.00 -5.07 -2.97
N CYS A 2 5.19 -5.30 -4.27
CA CYS A 2 4.35 -6.20 -5.06
C CYS A 2 4.56 -7.66 -4.63
N PRO A 3 3.49 -8.39 -4.26
CA PRO A 3 3.59 -9.79 -3.83
C PRO A 3 4.03 -10.74 -4.95
N LEU A 4 3.78 -10.37 -6.22
CA LEU A 4 4.18 -11.16 -7.39
C LEU A 4 5.65 -10.95 -7.75
N GLY A 5 6.12 -9.71 -7.72
CA GLY A 5 7.42 -9.33 -8.27
C GLY A 5 8.53 -9.17 -7.25
N LYS A 6 8.19 -9.13 -5.95
CA LYS A 6 9.11 -8.75 -4.87
C LYS A 6 9.85 -7.43 -5.14
N MET A 7 9.17 -6.52 -5.84
CA MET A 7 9.65 -5.20 -6.25
C MET A 7 8.67 -4.13 -5.78
N ARG A 8 9.10 -2.88 -5.73
CA ARG A 8 8.23 -1.75 -5.39
C ARG A 8 7.08 -1.66 -6.39
N LEU A 9 5.88 -1.35 -5.91
CA LEU A 9 4.72 -1.14 -6.79
C LEU A 9 4.98 0.05 -7.70
N THR A 10 4.71 -0.10 -9.00
CA THR A 10 4.70 1.01 -9.96
C THR A 10 3.27 1.41 -10.27
N VAL A 11 2.40 0.41 -10.50
CA VAL A 11 0.97 0.61 -10.77
C VAL A 11 0.18 -0.18 -9.72
N PRO A 12 -0.13 0.40 -8.55
CA PRO A 12 -0.83 -0.30 -7.48
C PRO A 12 -2.26 -0.63 -7.90
N CYS A 13 -2.56 -1.93 -7.94
CA CYS A 13 -3.82 -2.45 -8.43
C CYS A 13 -4.40 -3.51 -7.49
N ARG A 14 -5.72 -3.58 -7.47
CA ARG A 14 -6.51 -4.60 -6.78
C ARG A 14 -7.85 -4.77 -7.49
N ALA A 15 -8.57 -5.85 -7.23
CA ALA A 15 -9.95 -5.95 -7.69
C ALA A 15 -10.90 -5.23 -6.73
N VAL A 16 -12.00 -4.67 -7.24
CA VAL A 16 -13.08 -4.08 -6.43
C VAL A 16 -13.70 -5.09 -5.47
N THR A 17 -13.65 -6.37 -5.80
CA THR A 17 -14.17 -7.49 -5.01
C THR A 17 -13.22 -7.93 -3.88
N CYS A 18 -12.00 -7.39 -3.81
CA CYS A 18 -11.03 -7.72 -2.76
C CYS A 18 -11.38 -7.05 -1.42
N CYS A 19 -11.29 -7.81 -0.33
CA CYS A 19 -11.49 -7.31 1.05
C CYS A 19 -10.18 -7.00 1.79
N HIS A 20 -9.07 -6.78 1.07
CA HIS A 20 -7.75 -6.48 1.64
C HIS A 20 -7.24 -5.13 1.12
N LEU A 21 -6.30 -4.49 1.86
CA LEU A 21 -5.64 -3.27 1.41
C LEU A 21 -4.44 -3.51 0.50
N GLN A 22 -3.72 -4.62 0.67
CA GLN A 22 -2.49 -4.87 -0.07
C GLN A 22 -2.74 -4.86 -1.59
N CYS A 23 -2.08 -3.96 -2.30
CA CYS A 23 -2.09 -3.92 -3.76
C CYS A 23 -1.03 -4.88 -4.36
N PHE A 24 -1.25 -5.24 -5.62
CA PHE A 24 -0.28 -5.88 -6.50
C PHE A 24 -0.02 -5.01 -7.73
N ASP A 25 1.08 -5.24 -8.43
CA ASP A 25 1.43 -4.43 -9.60
C ASP A 25 0.60 -4.84 -10.83
N ALA A 26 -0.09 -3.87 -11.44
CA ALA A 26 -0.97 -4.13 -12.57
C ALA A 26 -0.23 -4.71 -13.79
N ALA A 27 0.93 -4.15 -14.14
CA ALA A 27 1.66 -4.57 -15.33
C ALA A 27 2.10 -6.03 -15.19
N LEU A 28 2.65 -6.38 -14.03
CA LEU A 28 3.06 -7.76 -13.75
C LEU A 28 1.86 -8.73 -13.69
N TYR A 29 0.73 -8.28 -13.14
CA TYR A 29 -0.49 -9.08 -13.11
C TYR A 29 -1.03 -9.40 -14.50
N LEU A 30 -1.03 -8.42 -15.40
CA LEU A 30 -1.46 -8.59 -16.79
C LEU A 30 -0.51 -9.53 -17.55
N GLN A 31 0.81 -9.35 -17.41
CA GLN A 31 1.81 -10.25 -18.01
C GLN A 31 1.65 -11.70 -17.56
N MET A 32 1.33 -11.94 -16.28
CA MET A 32 1.08 -13.29 -15.77
C MET A 32 -0.18 -13.89 -16.41
N ASN A 33 -1.26 -13.12 -16.52
CA ASN A 33 -2.52 -13.58 -17.10
C ASN A 33 -2.47 -13.74 -18.62
N GLU A 34 -1.61 -12.99 -19.31
CA GLU A 34 -1.30 -13.21 -20.72
C GLU A 34 -0.68 -14.61 -20.95
N LYS A 35 0.25 -15.03 -20.08
CA LYS A 35 0.86 -16.37 -20.15
C LYS A 35 -0.09 -17.47 -19.72
N LYS A 36 -0.83 -17.26 -18.63
CA LYS A 36 -1.81 -18.22 -18.09
C LYS A 36 -2.99 -17.44 -17.47
N PRO A 37 -4.16 -17.39 -18.14
CA PRO A 37 -5.27 -16.54 -17.74
C PRO A 37 -6.06 -17.14 -16.57
N THR A 38 -5.48 -17.13 -15.37
CA THR A 38 -6.14 -17.64 -14.16
C THR A 38 -7.10 -16.63 -13.55
N TRP A 39 -6.81 -15.33 -13.68
CA TRP A 39 -7.58 -14.23 -13.12
C TRP A 39 -7.84 -14.37 -11.61
N ILE A 40 -6.83 -14.83 -10.89
CA ILE A 40 -6.84 -15.01 -9.43
C ILE A 40 -5.99 -13.93 -8.77
N CYS A 41 -6.51 -13.31 -7.72
CA CYS A 41 -5.81 -12.29 -6.95
C CYS A 41 -4.61 -12.92 -6.21
N PRO A 42 -3.38 -12.39 -6.37
CA PRO A 42 -2.18 -12.95 -5.74
C PRO A 42 -2.08 -12.70 -4.23
N VAL A 43 -3.03 -11.96 -3.64
CA VAL A 43 -3.05 -11.65 -2.21
C VAL A 43 -4.04 -12.51 -1.44
N CYS A 44 -5.22 -12.76 -2.02
CA CYS A 44 -6.33 -13.42 -1.33
C CYS A 44 -6.95 -14.60 -2.07
N ASP A 45 -6.38 -15.00 -3.21
CA ASP A 45 -6.81 -16.13 -4.05
C ASP A 45 -8.26 -16.09 -4.55
N LYS A 46 -8.94 -14.93 -4.42
CA LYS A 46 -10.28 -14.69 -4.99
C LYS A 46 -10.19 -14.30 -6.47
N LYS A 47 -11.30 -14.42 -7.21
CA LYS A 47 -11.41 -13.96 -8.59
C LYS A 47 -11.15 -12.45 -8.69
N ALA A 48 -10.28 -12.07 -9.63
CA ALA A 48 -9.88 -10.70 -9.95
C ALA A 48 -9.81 -10.54 -11.48
N ALA A 49 -10.97 -10.65 -12.14
CA ALA A 49 -11.07 -10.50 -13.58
C ALA A 49 -10.72 -9.06 -14.03
N TYR A 50 -10.26 -8.91 -15.27
CA TYR A 50 -9.75 -7.66 -15.83
C TYR A 50 -10.70 -6.47 -15.61
N GLU A 51 -11.99 -6.68 -15.87
CA GLU A 51 -13.07 -5.70 -15.75
C GLU A 51 -13.32 -5.22 -14.32
N ASN A 52 -12.82 -5.96 -13.32
CA ASN A 52 -12.96 -5.64 -11.91
C ASN A 52 -11.69 -5.02 -11.32
N LEU A 53 -10.62 -4.87 -12.11
CA LEU A 53 -9.37 -4.27 -11.66
C LEU A 53 -9.51 -2.75 -11.53
N ILE A 54 -9.00 -2.23 -10.44
CA ILE A 54 -8.91 -0.79 -10.16
C ILE A 54 -7.48 -0.42 -9.78
N ILE A 55 -7.11 0.81 -10.13
CA ILE A 55 -5.88 1.44 -9.66
C ILE A 55 -6.18 2.12 -8.33
N ASP A 56 -5.40 1.80 -7.30
CA ASP A 56 -5.62 2.32 -5.95
C ASP A 56 -4.98 3.71 -5.81
N GLY A 57 -5.83 4.75 -5.73
CA GLY A 57 -5.39 6.13 -5.65
C GLY A 57 -4.63 6.46 -4.36
N LEU A 58 -5.01 5.85 -3.24
CA LEU A 58 -4.31 6.04 -1.96
C LEU A 58 -2.88 5.50 -2.06
N PHE A 59 -2.70 4.31 -2.63
CA PHE A 59 -1.36 3.77 -2.85
C PHE A 59 -0.53 4.58 -3.83
N LEU A 60 -1.13 5.14 -4.89
CA LEU A 60 -0.40 6.04 -5.80
C LEU A 60 0.16 7.27 -5.05
N GLU A 61 -0.66 7.89 -4.19
CA GLU A 61 -0.25 9.02 -3.36
C GLU A 61 0.87 8.62 -2.40
N ILE A 62 0.71 7.53 -1.67
CA ILE A 62 1.73 7.03 -0.73
C ILE A 62 3.06 6.73 -1.44
N LEU A 63 3.00 6.06 -2.60
CA LEU A 63 4.20 5.70 -3.37
C LEU A 63 4.94 6.93 -3.88
N SER A 64 4.20 7.99 -4.22
CA SER A 64 4.72 9.30 -4.63
C SER A 64 5.36 10.06 -3.47
N ASP A 65 4.71 10.07 -2.30
CA ASP A 65 5.18 10.83 -1.13
C ASP A 65 6.41 10.21 -0.46
N CYS A 66 6.62 8.89 -0.62
CA CYS A 66 7.60 8.14 0.18
C CYS A 66 8.40 7.14 -0.66
N SER A 67 9.35 7.64 -1.46
CA SER A 67 10.20 6.84 -2.34
C SER A 67 11.31 6.05 -1.63
N ASP A 68 11.58 6.36 -0.36
CA ASP A 68 12.73 5.86 0.40
C ASP A 68 12.39 4.79 1.45
N VAL A 69 11.12 4.36 1.52
CA VAL A 69 10.67 3.31 2.43
C VAL A 69 9.78 2.32 1.70
N ASP A 70 9.80 1.07 2.17
CA ASP A 70 8.97 -0.02 1.65
C ASP A 70 7.80 -0.38 2.58
N GLU A 71 7.72 0.24 3.75
CA GLU A 71 6.70 -0.01 4.77
C GLU A 71 6.06 1.29 5.26
N ILE A 72 4.75 1.24 5.44
CA ILE A 72 3.97 2.29 6.10
C ILE A 72 3.17 1.70 7.25
N LYS A 73 2.77 2.58 8.17
CA LYS A 73 1.86 2.26 9.25
C LYS A 73 0.60 3.12 9.15
N PHE A 74 -0.55 2.48 9.07
CA PHE A 74 -1.85 3.12 9.21
C PHE A 74 -2.17 3.40 10.68
N GLN A 75 -2.95 4.44 10.90
CA GLN A 75 -3.47 4.87 12.19
C GLN A 75 -4.98 4.66 12.25
N GLN A 76 -5.55 4.66 13.46
CA GLN A 76 -6.98 4.43 13.66
C GLN A 76 -7.87 5.50 13.03
N ASP A 77 -7.36 6.72 12.87
CA ASP A 77 -8.03 7.83 12.20
C ASP A 77 -7.97 7.76 10.66
N GLY A 78 -7.35 6.70 10.11
CA GLY A 78 -7.19 6.50 8.68
C GLY A 78 -5.95 7.17 8.09
N THR A 79 -5.19 7.94 8.88
CA THR A 79 -3.92 8.51 8.43
C THR A 79 -2.83 7.44 8.35
N TRP A 80 -1.72 7.76 7.70
CA TRP A 80 -0.59 6.85 7.56
C TRP A 80 0.74 7.57 7.78
N CYS A 81 1.77 6.81 8.16
CA CYS A 81 3.13 7.32 8.31
C CYS A 81 4.19 6.33 7.78
N PRO A 82 5.30 6.82 7.19
CA PRO A 82 6.42 5.99 6.78
C PRO A 82 7.07 5.25 7.95
N MET A 83 7.33 3.95 7.80
CA MET A 83 8.09 3.18 8.78
C MET A 83 9.59 3.31 8.49
N ARG A 84 10.19 4.38 9.01
CA ARG A 84 11.65 4.53 9.01
C ARG A 84 12.21 3.77 10.21
N PRO A 85 13.23 2.91 10.05
CA PRO A 85 13.95 2.34 11.17
C PRO A 85 14.43 3.49 12.06
N LYS A 86 14.12 3.44 13.36
CA LYS A 86 14.68 4.41 14.31
C LYS A 86 16.19 4.25 14.27
N LYS A 87 16.90 5.22 13.69
CA LYS A 87 18.29 5.45 14.07
C LYS A 87 18.25 5.87 15.53
N ASP A 88 19.04 5.22 16.39
CA ASP A 88 19.28 5.70 17.76
C ASP A 88 19.57 7.21 17.73
N PRO A 89 19.13 7.98 18.73
CA PRO A 89 19.17 9.43 18.67
C PRO A 89 20.61 9.94 18.63
N VAL A 90 21.10 10.28 17.45
CA VAL A 90 22.22 11.21 17.31
C VAL A 90 21.68 12.59 17.67
N LYS A 91 22.18 13.14 18.77
CA LYS A 91 21.93 14.53 19.20
C LYS A 91 22.41 15.47 18.09
N VAL A 92 21.48 15.97 17.27
CA VAL A 92 21.74 17.09 16.36
C VAL A 92 20.96 18.29 16.87
N SER A 93 21.69 19.38 17.09
CA SER A 93 21.22 20.65 17.60
C SER A 93 20.09 21.22 16.75
N VAL A 94 19.07 21.72 17.43
CA VAL A 94 17.88 22.33 16.87
C VAL A 94 18.27 23.61 16.14
N HIS A 95 18.09 23.66 14.82
CA HIS A 95 17.89 24.91 14.08
C HIS A 95 16.54 24.82 13.36
N SER A 96 15.71 25.82 13.63
CA SER A 96 14.30 25.94 13.29
C SER A 96 14.06 26.10 11.78
N VAL A 97 13.28 25.20 11.17
CA VAL A 97 12.65 25.45 9.86
C VAL A 97 11.24 24.85 9.83
N GLY A 98 10.25 25.76 9.71
CA GLY A 98 8.96 25.58 9.04
C GLY A 98 7.96 24.55 9.60
N LYS A 99 6.94 25.03 10.32
CA LYS A 99 5.65 24.33 10.42
C LYS A 99 5.06 24.21 9.00
N VAL A 100 5.13 23.03 8.41
CA VAL A 100 4.22 22.66 7.31
C VAL A 100 3.07 21.90 7.95
N GLU A 101 1.94 22.59 8.16
CA GLU A 101 0.66 21.94 8.40
C GLU A 101 0.36 21.04 7.19
N ARG A 102 0.64 19.75 7.33
CA ARG A 102 0.35 18.76 6.30
C ARG A 102 -1.10 18.33 6.48
N LYS A 103 -1.94 18.68 5.49
CA LYS A 103 -3.36 18.34 5.45
C LYS A 103 -3.55 16.85 5.71
N CYS A 104 -4.20 16.55 6.83
CA CYS A 104 -4.77 15.26 7.13
C CYS A 104 -6.02 15.11 6.25
N ILE A 105 -5.94 14.30 5.18
CA ILE A 105 -7.09 14.03 4.32
C ILE A 105 -7.82 12.82 4.89
N ILE A 106 -9.01 13.07 5.44
CA ILE A 106 -9.93 12.03 5.90
C ILE A 106 -10.62 11.45 4.67
N PHE A 107 -10.28 10.21 4.30
CA PHE A 107 -11.01 9.49 3.24
C PHE A 107 -12.12 8.62 3.84
N SER A 108 -13.36 9.03 3.57
CA SER A 108 -14.57 8.32 3.95
C SER A 108 -14.79 7.06 3.10
N ASN A 109 -15.01 5.94 3.79
CA ASN A 109 -15.81 4.77 3.38
C ASN A 109 -15.41 4.03 2.10
N GLN A 110 -14.48 3.07 2.22
CA GLN A 110 -14.58 1.77 1.50
C GLN A 110 -13.62 0.67 2.00
N TYR A 111 -12.76 0.96 2.97
CA TYR A 111 -11.82 -0.02 3.49
C TYR A 111 -12.51 -0.95 4.49
N CYS A 112 -12.81 -2.16 4.04
CA CYS A 112 -13.20 -3.26 4.92
C CYS A 112 -11.94 -3.69 5.69
N PHE A 113 -11.72 -3.16 6.90
CA PHE A 113 -10.58 -3.50 7.77
C PHE A 113 -10.57 -4.96 8.25
N ASN A 114 -11.50 -5.81 7.79
CA ASN A 114 -11.75 -7.14 8.35
C ASN A 114 -10.98 -8.29 7.68
N SER A 115 -9.90 -8.03 6.96
CA SER A 115 -9.03 -9.12 6.47
C SER A 115 -7.56 -8.74 6.49
N PHE A 116 -6.97 -8.71 7.69
CA PHE A 116 -5.53 -8.57 7.87
C PHE A 116 -4.86 -9.90 8.20
N ASN A 117 -3.72 -10.12 7.54
CA ASN A 117 -2.93 -11.34 7.55
C ASN A 117 -2.40 -11.63 8.97
N LYS A 118 -2.62 -12.85 9.49
CA LYS A 118 -2.38 -13.26 10.89
C LYS A 118 -0.90 -13.34 11.32
N LYS A 119 0.03 -12.65 10.65
CA LYS A 119 1.48 -12.79 10.92
C LYS A 119 2.23 -11.48 11.20
N THR A 120 1.61 -10.31 11.03
CA THR A 120 2.21 -9.00 11.31
C THR A 120 1.20 -8.07 11.96
N ASN A 121 1.68 -6.98 12.59
CA ASN A 121 0.82 -5.94 13.14
C ASN A 121 -0.16 -5.47 12.04
N PRO A 122 -1.49 -5.52 12.25
CA PRO A 122 -2.50 -5.24 11.21
C PRO A 122 -2.44 -3.80 10.68
N TRP A 123 -1.70 -2.92 11.35
CA TRP A 123 -1.51 -1.55 10.93
C TRP A 123 -0.34 -1.36 9.96
N ASN A 124 0.53 -2.34 9.77
CA ASN A 124 1.71 -2.22 8.91
C ASN A 124 1.44 -2.80 7.52
N LEU A 125 1.84 -2.08 6.47
CA LEU A 125 1.61 -2.47 5.08
C LEU A 125 2.84 -2.18 4.21
N PHE A 126 3.16 -3.12 3.32
CA PHE A 126 4.28 -2.97 2.39
C PHE A 126 3.82 -2.26 1.10
N ILE A 127 4.50 -1.16 0.73
CA ILE A 127 4.23 -0.32 -0.46
C ILE A 127 5.26 -0.51 -1.58
#